data_AF-A0A954LPP1-F1
#
_entry.id   AF-A0A954LPP1-F1
#
_cell.length_a   1.000
_cell.length_b   1.000
_cell.length_c   1.000
_cell.angle_alpha   90.00
_cell.angle_beta   90.00
_cell.angle_gamma   90.00
#
_symmetry.space_group_name_H-M   'P 1'
#
loop_
_entity.id
_entity.type
_entity.pdbx_description
1 polymer ?
#
loop_
_entity_poly.entity_id
_entity_poly.type
_entity_poly.pdbx_seq_one_letter_code
_entity_poly.pdbx_strand_id
1 'polypeptide(L)' 'MRKMVVGCGYLGRRVAMKWAEAGDEVFAMTRSPERAAEIKNQGWHPILADVTKPETLTDLPEV' A
#
# COMPACT_ATOMS: atom_id res chain seq x y z
N MET A 1 -14.49 2.51 1.83
CA MET A 1 -14.30 1.32 0.98
C MET A 1 -12.88 0.81 1.16
N ARG A 2 -12.54 -0.36 0.62
CA ARG A 2 -11.15 -0.86 0.65
C ARG A 2 -10.46 -0.43 -0.64
N LYS A 3 -9.21 0.03 -0.56
CA LYS A 3 -8.44 0.49 -1.73
C LYS A 3 -7.01 0.01 -1.63
N MET A 4 -6.47 -0.56 -2.70
CA MET A 4 -5.05 -0.93 -2.78
C MET A 4 -4.31 -0.06 -3.80
N VAL A 5 -3.18 0.52 -3.39
CA VAL A 5 -2.22 1.15 -4.30
C VAL A 5 -1.02 0.25 -4.52
N VAL A 6 -0.77 -0.09 -5.78
CA VAL A 6 0.40 -0.86 -6.21
C VAL A 6 1.55 0.11 -6.49
N GLY A 7 2.57 0.12 -5.64
CA GLY A 7 3.70 1.05 -5.73
C GLY A 7 3.47 2.38 -5.01
N CYS A 8 3.52 2.37 -3.69
CA CYS A 8 3.36 3.54 -2.82
C CYS A 8 4.65 4.37 -2.67
N GLY A 9 5.19 4.83 -3.81
CA GLY A 9 6.28 5.79 -3.87
C GLY A 9 5.76 7.24 -3.95
N TYR A 10 6.43 8.07 -4.75
CA TYR A 10 6.09 9.49 -4.90
C TYR A 10 4.62 9.75 -5.29
N LEU A 11 4.12 9.09 -6.33
CA LEU A 11 2.74 9.28 -6.79
C LEU A 11 1.74 8.48 -5.94
N GLY A 12 2.03 7.20 -5.70
CA GLY A 12 1.12 6.31 -4.97
C GLY A 12 0.78 6.85 -3.58
N ARG A 13 1.73 7.50 -2.89
CA ARG A 13 1.48 8.13 -1.59
C ARG A 13 0.41 9.23 -1.65
N ARG A 14 0.37 10.04 -2.71
CA ARG A 14 -0.66 11.09 -2.86
C ARG A 14 -2.05 10.52 -3.06
N VAL A 15 -2.14 9.41 -3.79
CA VAL A 15 -3.40 8.69 -4.00
C VAL A 15 -3.87 8.06 -2.69
N ALA A 16 -2.97 7.36 -1.99
CA ALA A 16 -3.22 6.78 -0.67
C ALA A 16 -3.71 7.82 0.35
N MET A 17 -3.06 8.99 0.42
CA MET A 17 -3.51 10.10 1.27
C MET A 17 -4.95 10.53 0.96
N LYS A 18 -5.29 10.73 -0.33
CA LYS A 18 -6.63 11.15 -0.73
C LYS A 18 -7.71 10.12 -0.38
N TRP A 19 -7.41 8.83 -0.53
CA TRP A 19 -8.32 7.76 -0.12
C TRP A 19 -8.50 7.71 1.40
N ALA A 20 -7.39 7.83 2.15
CA ALA A 20 -7.47 7.88 3.61
C ALA A 20 -8.27 9.09 4.11
N GLU A 21 -8.06 10.28 3.52
CA GLU A 21 -8.84 11.49 3.80
C GLU A 21 -10.33 11.33 3.48
N ALA A 22 -10.67 10.50 2.50
CA ALA A 22 -12.05 10.15 2.16
C ALA A 22 -12.64 9.06 3.09
N GLY A 23 -11.88 8.54 4.06
CA GLY A 23 -12.31 7.50 4.99
C GLY A 23 -12.21 6.07 4.43
N ASP A 24 -11.46 5.85 3.35
CA ASP A 24 -11.19 4.51 2.83
C ASP A 24 -10.13 3.77 3.66
N GLU A 25 -10.25 2.44 3.75
CA GLU A 25 -9.21 1.56 4.27
C GLU A 25 -8.15 1.39 3.17
N VAL A 26 -6.94 1.87 3.44
CA VAL A 26 -5.86 1.93 2.44
C VAL A 26 -4.85 0.82 2.66
N PHE A 27 -4.66 0.01 1.63
CA PHE A 27 -3.59 -0.96 1.47
C PHE A 27 -2.54 -0.41 0.51
N ALA A 28 -1.27 -0.42 0.89
CA ALA A 28 -0.21 0.21 0.12
C ALA A 28 0.97 -0.73 -0.07
N MET A 29 1.27 -1.05 -1.33
CA MET A 29 2.36 -1.96 -1.67
C MET A 29 3.68 -1.23 -1.86
N THR A 30 4.76 -1.79 -1.30
CA THR A 30 6.14 -1.32 -1.48
C THR A 30 7.09 -2.51 -1.48
N ARG A 31 8.29 -2.32 -2.03
CA ARG A 31 9.40 -3.29 -1.98
C ARG A 31 10.39 -3.03 -0.85
N SER A 32 10.30 -1.85 -0.23
CA SER A 32 11.21 -1.41 0.82
C SER A 32 10.56 -1.67 2.19
N PRO A 33 11.21 -2.45 3.07
CA PRO A 33 10.77 -2.65 4.45
C PRO A 33 10.67 -1.33 5.24
N GLU A 34 11.58 -0.38 4.99
CA GLU A 34 11.59 0.93 5.63
C GLU A 34 10.31 1.69 5.30
N ARG A 35 9.93 1.72 4.01
CA ARG A 35 8.67 2.34 3.57
C ARG A 35 7.43 1.59 4.08
N ALA A 36 7.51 0.28 4.27
CA ALA A 36 6.40 -0.48 4.85
C ALA A 36 6.14 -0.04 6.29
N ALA A 37 7.19 0.26 7.07
CA ALA A 37 7.05 0.84 8.40
C ALA A 37 6.45 2.27 8.35
N GLU A 38 6.88 3.10 7.40
CA GLU A 38 6.30 4.44 7.20
C GLU A 38 4.81 4.39 6.85
N ILE A 39 4.39 3.46 5.99
CA ILE A 39 3.00 3.21 5.62
C ILE A 39 2.19 2.83 6.87
N LYS A 40 2.71 1.91 7.68
CA LYS A 40 2.07 1.51 8.94
C LYS A 40 1.92 2.67 9.91
N ASN A 41 2.95 3.50 10.05
CA ASN A 41 2.93 4.69 10.91
C ASN A 41 1.92 5.76 10.43
N GLN A 42 1.56 5.76 9.15
CA GLN A 42 0.49 6.60 8.59
C GLN A 42 -0.93 6.05 8.86
N GLY A 43 -1.05 4.88 9.50
CA GLY A 43 -2.32 4.22 9.75
C GLY A 43 -2.86 3.43 8.56
N TRP A 44 -2.02 3.14 7.57
CA TRP A 44 -2.37 2.34 6.39
C TRP A 44 -1.83 0.90 6.54
N HIS A 45 -2.34 -0.01 5.71
CA HIS A 45 -1.93 -1.42 5.70
C HIS A 45 -0.80 -1.63 4.69
N PRO A 46 0.45 -1.88 5.13
CA PRO A 46 1.56 -2.13 4.21
C PRO A 46 1.49 -3.54 3.61
N ILE A 47 1.75 -3.64 2.31
CA ILE A 47 2.00 -4.90 1.59
C ILE A 47 3.44 -4.90 1.10
N LEU A 48 4.30 -5.72 1.69
CA LEU A 48 5.69 -5.85 1.25
C LEU A 48 5.74 -6.88 0.11
N ALA A 49 5.78 -6.41 -1.14
CA ALA A 49 5.81 -7.26 -2.31
C ALA A 49 6.48 -6.56 -3.50
N ASP A 50 6.98 -7.35 -4.46
CA ASP A 50 7.51 -6.88 -5.74
C ASP A 50 6.61 -7.37 -6.87
N VAL A 51 5.93 -6.44 -7.54
CA VAL A 51 5.03 -6.76 -8.67
C VAL A 51 5.71 -7.46 -9.84
N THR A 52 7.04 -7.38 -9.94
CA THR A 52 7.82 -8.10 -10.95
C THR A 52 8.13 -9.54 -10.56
N LYS A 53 7.79 -9.94 -9.32
CA LYS A 53 8.01 -11.26 -8.73
C LYS A 53 6.68 -11.86 -8.27
N PRO A 54 6.00 -12.66 -9.13
CA PRO A 54 4.70 -13.24 -8.82
C PRO A 54 4.67 -14.04 -7.51
N GLU A 55 5.79 -14.66 -7.13
CA GLU A 55 5.95 -15.40 -5.87
C GLU A 55 5.82 -14.52 -4.62
N THR A 56 5.90 -13.19 -4.75
CA THR A 56 5.70 -12.25 -3.65
C THR A 56 4.26 -11.74 -3.53
N LEU A 57 3.37 -12.12 -4.46
CA LEU A 57 1.98 -11.65 -4.56
C LEU A 57 0.98 -12.67 -3.99
N THR A 58 1.26 -13.23 -2.81
CA THR A 58 0.49 -14.34 -2.24
C THR A 58 -0.73 -13.91 -1.42
N ASP A 59 -0.62 -12.81 -0.67
CA ASP A 59 -1.61 -12.39 0.35
C ASP A 59 -2.15 -11.00 0.07
N LEU A 60 -2.69 -10.79 -1.13
CA LEU A 60 -3.27 -9.52 -1.52
C LEU A 60 -4.70 -9.35 -0.97
N PRO A 61 -5.07 -8.15 -0.50
CA PRO A 61 -6.42 -7.87 -0.02
C PRO A 61 -7.43 -7.87 -1.17
N GLU A 62 -8.65 -8.32 -0.91
CA GLU A 62 -9.80 -8.14 -1.79
C GLU A 62 -10.30 -6.68 -1.69
N VAL A 63 -10.16 -5.88 -2.75
CA VAL A 63 -10.42 -4.42 -2.74
C VAL A 63 -11.15 -3.93 -3.98
#